data_AF-A0A7W3LVG5-F1
#
_entry.id   AF-A0A7W3LVG5-F1
#
_cell.length_a   1.000
_cell.length_b   1.000
_cell.length_c   1.000
_cell.angle_alpha   90.00
_cell.angle_beta   90.00
_cell.angle_gamma   90.00
#
_symmetry.space_group_name_H-M   'P 1'
#
loop_
_entity.id
_entity.type
_entity.pdbx_description
1 polymer ?
#
loop_
_entity_poly.entity_id
_entity_poly.type
_entity_poly.pdbx_seq_one_letter_code
_entity_poly.pdbx_strand_id
1 'polypeptide(L)'
;MSDPGVVADQELASWALVRRYAVPRWMIERATERRLAGDWRGACAAARVDIGFDPADLTPEIEDDLRHLAPDLLRWHAPRVRYGRAELSPHQGLVLGRYGDAVLCAATPLHHDGAQRLRLRLVPAGPRPSGADVRTVDWTGLRHLWDARRSAGLLAHCGGGDRPPFFHADGVPLAPEELPGGDPGRGDPVRHAEWVGLLHERGAFKEASAAAGLALENMWTWTEERWQRRGRVAPVDLALLGRTMRDSTEHHRMELSWDLSLAVKDGAMVETVFVIDAINPRPYLNVPLLADGLWRRLPDLDLLRAGRITPEELHPLVRDALFPARPPVDGPVGPPGPALPVPVAVPCRRRQHGLRFRDGVLEDSHTSQERDRERVLGAFGGEPSGCFAVRAAWEDGRGRLPGALLRLRKDLFRRMEHGDTPGVLRLLDAGVDPRVRDRGGRTLLHLVHRVDHEVLLPRLLAAGVDPRSRDHLDRTPTWAVRDAGGPRALVRALDAAEQDEETV
;
A
#
# COMPACT_ATOMS: atom_id res chain seq x y z
N MET A 1 5.11 -2.68 -25.53
CA MET A 1 5.84 -2.91 -24.26
C MET A 1 6.15 -1.56 -23.66
N SER A 2 5.78 -1.31 -22.40
CA SER A 2 5.86 0.01 -21.76
C SER A 2 7.32 0.49 -21.58
N ASP A 3 7.51 1.81 -21.63
CA ASP A 3 8.78 2.48 -21.33
C ASP A 3 9.24 2.17 -19.89
N PRO A 4 10.50 1.76 -19.67
CA PRO A 4 11.10 1.60 -18.35
C PRO A 4 10.82 2.72 -17.36
N GLY A 5 10.99 3.99 -17.76
CA GLY A 5 10.78 5.13 -16.86
C GLY A 5 9.36 5.15 -16.30
N VAL A 6 8.37 4.81 -17.14
CA VAL A 6 6.96 4.73 -16.78
C VAL A 6 6.69 3.61 -15.77
N VAL A 7 7.40 2.48 -15.83
CA VAL A 7 7.21 1.37 -14.88
C VAL A 7 7.74 1.74 -13.49
N ALA A 8 8.94 2.33 -13.41
CA ALA A 8 9.50 2.80 -12.15
C ALA A 8 8.63 3.90 -11.53
N ASP A 9 8.15 4.85 -12.33
CA ASP A 9 7.24 5.90 -11.88
C ASP A 9 5.89 5.34 -11.39
N GLN A 10 5.36 4.32 -12.05
CA GLN A 10 4.13 3.64 -11.61
C GLN A 10 4.31 2.96 -10.26
N GLU A 11 5.47 2.35 -10.03
CA GLU A 11 5.78 1.70 -8.76
C GLU A 11 5.94 2.71 -7.62
N LEU A 12 6.67 3.80 -7.86
CA LEU A 12 6.78 4.92 -6.91
C LEU A 12 5.42 5.56 -6.62
N ALA A 13 4.58 5.74 -7.64
CA ALA A 13 3.22 6.25 -7.47
C ALA A 13 2.37 5.29 -6.63
N SER A 14 2.49 3.97 -6.83
CA SER A 14 1.88 2.95 -5.98
C SER A 14 2.31 3.10 -4.52
N TRP A 15 3.61 3.17 -4.25
CA TRP A 15 4.11 3.30 -2.88
C TRP A 15 3.72 4.63 -2.22
N ALA A 16 3.63 5.72 -2.98
CA ALA A 16 3.11 6.99 -2.47
C ALA A 16 1.63 6.88 -2.08
N LEU A 17 0.81 6.16 -2.85
CA LEU A 17 -0.58 5.85 -2.48
C LEU A 17 -0.63 4.98 -1.23
N VAL A 18 0.19 3.93 -1.15
CA VAL A 18 0.30 3.07 0.03
C VAL A 18 0.64 3.90 1.27
N ARG A 19 1.66 4.76 1.17
CA ARG A 19 2.11 5.58 2.30
C ARG A 19 0.99 6.49 2.78
N ARG A 20 0.24 7.09 1.85
CA ARG A 20 -0.87 7.99 2.16
C ARG A 20 -2.09 7.30 2.76
N TYR A 21 -2.45 6.10 2.27
CA TYR A 21 -3.77 5.51 2.57
C TYR A 21 -3.74 4.16 3.29
N ALA A 22 -2.71 3.33 3.08
CA ALA A 22 -2.70 1.97 3.64
C ALA A 22 -2.31 1.95 5.12
N VAL A 23 -1.46 2.88 5.55
CA VAL A 23 -1.02 3.08 6.95
C VAL A 23 -1.14 4.57 7.29
N PRO A 24 -2.38 5.10 7.43
CA PRO A 24 -2.60 6.52 7.68
C PRO A 24 -2.12 6.93 9.07
N ARG A 25 -1.86 8.21 9.28
CA ARG A 25 -1.32 8.74 10.55
C ARG A 25 -2.11 8.33 11.80
N TRP A 26 -3.44 8.41 11.76
CA TRP A 26 -4.27 8.02 12.92
C TRP A 26 -4.04 6.56 13.33
N MET A 27 -3.73 5.68 12.36
CA MET A 27 -3.46 4.26 12.60
C MET A 27 -2.13 4.12 13.34
N ILE A 28 -1.11 4.86 12.91
CA ILE A 28 0.21 4.88 13.54
C ILE A 28 0.12 5.41 14.98
N GLU A 29 -0.55 6.56 15.16
CA GLU A 29 -0.74 7.19 16.46
C GLU A 29 -1.47 6.23 17.41
N ARG A 30 -2.59 5.66 16.96
CA ARG A 30 -3.41 4.77 17.80
C ARG A 30 -2.72 3.45 18.08
N ALA A 31 -2.08 2.83 17.09
CA ALA A 31 -1.33 1.58 17.30
C ALA A 31 -0.15 1.79 18.25
N THR A 32 0.57 2.91 18.11
CA THR A 32 1.68 3.28 19.00
C THR A 32 1.20 3.53 20.42
N GLU A 33 0.14 4.31 20.61
CA GLU A 33 -0.46 4.57 21.93
C GLU A 33 -0.82 3.25 22.63
N ARG A 34 -1.51 2.35 21.93
CA ARG A 34 -1.92 1.05 22.47
C ARG A 34 -0.74 0.14 22.79
N ARG A 35 0.27 0.08 21.91
CA ARG A 35 1.50 -0.68 22.12
C ARG A 35 2.27 -0.17 23.34
N LEU A 36 2.43 1.14 23.51
CA LEU A 36 3.12 1.73 24.66
C LEU A 36 2.35 1.50 25.98
N ALA A 37 1.03 1.34 25.92
CA ALA A 37 0.20 0.93 27.06
C ALA A 37 0.24 -0.59 27.34
N GLY A 38 0.99 -1.37 26.57
CA GLY A 38 1.04 -2.84 26.67
C GLY A 38 -0.17 -3.56 26.08
N ASP A 39 -1.11 -2.84 25.46
CA ASP A 39 -2.32 -3.36 24.83
C ASP A 39 -2.04 -3.74 23.36
N TRP A 40 -1.33 -4.85 23.16
CA TRP A 40 -1.01 -5.32 21.81
C TRP A 40 -2.25 -5.69 20.98
N ARG A 41 -3.34 -6.12 21.63
CA ARG A 41 -4.61 -6.43 20.95
C ARG A 41 -5.25 -5.17 20.41
N GLY A 42 -5.29 -4.11 21.22
CA GLY A 42 -5.72 -2.78 20.79
C GLY A 42 -4.84 -2.21 19.67
N ALA A 43 -3.53 -2.44 19.72
CA ALA A 43 -2.61 -2.05 18.64
C ALA A 43 -2.93 -2.79 17.34
N CYS A 44 -3.14 -4.12 17.40
CA CYS A 44 -3.56 -4.93 16.26
C CYS A 44 -4.90 -4.47 15.69
N ALA A 45 -5.90 -4.21 16.54
CA ALA A 45 -7.20 -3.70 16.12
C ALA A 45 -7.08 -2.36 15.38
N ALA A 46 -6.29 -1.41 15.92
CA ALA A 46 -6.02 -0.12 15.29
C ALA A 46 -5.36 -0.27 13.91
N ALA A 47 -4.39 -1.18 13.78
CA ALA A 47 -3.70 -1.49 12.53
C ALA A 47 -4.46 -2.44 11.58
N ARG A 48 -5.69 -2.83 11.95
CA ARG A 48 -6.54 -3.76 11.19
C ARG A 48 -5.86 -5.12 10.97
N VAL A 49 -5.28 -5.64 12.03
CA VAL A 49 -4.71 -6.98 12.14
C VAL A 49 -5.62 -7.82 13.03
N ASP A 50 -6.25 -8.84 12.44
CA ASP A 50 -7.14 -9.74 13.14
C ASP A 50 -6.33 -10.76 13.96
N ILE A 51 -6.85 -11.18 15.11
CA ILE A 51 -6.26 -12.24 15.93
C ILE A 51 -6.97 -13.55 15.61
N GLY A 52 -6.20 -14.55 15.17
CA GLY A 52 -6.71 -15.86 14.71
C GLY A 52 -6.39 -17.02 15.64
N PHE A 53 -6.14 -16.76 16.92
CA PHE A 53 -5.82 -17.74 17.96
C PHE A 53 -6.40 -17.29 19.30
N ASP A 54 -6.53 -18.21 20.26
CA ASP A 54 -6.94 -17.86 21.62
C ASP A 54 -5.73 -17.26 22.37
N PRO A 55 -5.85 -16.06 22.97
CA PRO A 55 -4.94 -15.57 23.99
C PRO A 55 -4.38 -16.58 24.99
N ALA A 56 -5.17 -17.56 25.40
CA ALA A 56 -4.77 -18.59 26.36
C ALA A 56 -3.70 -19.55 25.81
N ASP A 57 -3.55 -19.63 24.48
CA ASP A 57 -2.56 -20.48 23.81
C ASP A 57 -1.16 -19.84 23.76
N LEU A 58 -0.99 -18.62 24.28
CA LEU A 58 0.27 -17.89 24.22
C LEU A 58 1.27 -18.39 25.26
N THR A 59 2.50 -18.66 24.83
CA THR A 59 3.63 -18.77 25.75
C THR A 59 4.11 -17.36 26.15
N PRO A 60 4.80 -17.22 27.30
CA PRO A 60 5.35 -15.94 27.74
C PRO A 60 6.26 -15.27 26.69
N GLU A 61 7.02 -16.06 25.93
CA GLU A 61 7.93 -15.57 24.88
C GLU A 61 7.15 -14.98 23.69
N ILE A 62 6.07 -15.64 23.27
CA ILE A 62 5.22 -15.14 22.19
C ILE A 62 4.48 -13.88 22.66
N GLU A 63 3.97 -13.88 23.89
CA GLU A 63 3.29 -12.70 24.43
C GLU A 63 4.24 -11.50 24.54
N ASP A 64 5.49 -11.70 24.95
CA ASP A 64 6.50 -10.64 24.98
C ASP A 64 6.76 -10.05 23.58
N ASP A 65 6.89 -10.89 22.55
CA ASP A 65 7.04 -10.43 21.17
C ASP A 65 5.78 -9.67 20.69
N LEU A 66 4.58 -10.11 21.06
CA LEU A 66 3.33 -9.42 20.72
C LEU A 66 3.20 -8.06 21.43
N ARG A 67 3.64 -7.94 22.68
CA ARG A 67 3.68 -6.64 23.40
C ARG A 67 4.55 -5.60 22.71
N HIS A 68 5.56 -6.04 21.95
CA HIS A 68 6.47 -5.18 21.21
C HIS A 68 6.18 -5.11 19.71
N LEU A 69 5.18 -5.84 19.21
CA LEU A 69 4.72 -5.78 17.83
C LEU A 69 4.23 -4.37 17.49
N ALA A 70 4.78 -3.78 16.43
CA ALA A 70 4.26 -2.61 15.73
C ALA A 70 3.48 -3.09 14.50
N PRO A 71 2.15 -3.37 14.63
CA PRO A 71 1.37 -4.00 13.57
C PRO A 71 1.13 -3.07 12.38
N ASP A 72 1.15 -1.76 12.59
CA ASP A 72 1.10 -0.73 11.56
C ASP A 72 2.41 -0.67 10.75
N LEU A 73 3.56 -0.88 11.39
CA LEU A 73 4.85 -1.03 10.72
C LEU A 73 4.93 -2.34 9.91
N LEU A 74 4.48 -3.45 10.50
CA LEU A 74 4.34 -4.74 9.80
C LEU A 74 3.50 -4.58 8.52
N ARG A 75 2.36 -3.89 8.64
CA ARG A 75 1.44 -3.61 7.53
C ARG A 75 2.07 -2.71 6.45
N TRP A 76 2.91 -1.75 6.84
CA TRP A 76 3.61 -0.89 5.90
C TRP A 76 4.51 -1.71 4.97
N HIS A 77 5.34 -2.58 5.56
CA HIS A 77 6.31 -3.39 4.81
C HIS A 77 5.74 -4.68 4.22
N ALA A 78 4.51 -5.08 4.60
CA ALA A 78 3.88 -6.29 4.10
C ALA A 78 3.84 -6.33 2.55
N PRO A 79 4.01 -7.51 1.92
CA PRO A 79 4.09 -7.63 0.47
C PRO A 79 2.82 -7.12 -0.23
N ARG A 80 3.01 -6.48 -1.39
CA ARG A 80 1.93 -5.86 -2.18
C ARG A 80 1.89 -6.33 -3.61
N VAL A 81 0.69 -6.31 -4.19
CA VAL A 81 0.47 -6.58 -5.61
C VAL A 81 1.26 -5.56 -6.43
N ARG A 82 1.98 -6.04 -7.44
CA ARG A 82 2.95 -5.24 -8.22
C ARG A 82 2.26 -4.46 -9.36
N TYR A 83 2.98 -3.53 -9.99
CA TYR A 83 2.56 -2.74 -11.16
C TYR A 83 1.32 -1.86 -10.95
N GLY A 84 1.45 -0.81 -10.14
CA GLY A 84 0.40 0.22 -10.04
C GLY A 84 -0.77 -0.12 -9.10
N ARG A 85 -0.72 -1.30 -8.48
CA ARG A 85 -1.61 -1.70 -7.38
C ARG A 85 -0.98 -1.38 -6.04
N ALA A 86 -1.82 -1.14 -5.04
CA ALA A 86 -1.43 -0.74 -3.69
C ALA A 86 -1.96 -1.71 -2.63
N GLU A 87 -2.66 -2.76 -3.06
CA GLU A 87 -3.25 -3.81 -2.23
C GLU A 87 -2.21 -4.83 -1.76
N LEU A 88 -2.46 -5.45 -0.62
CA LEU A 88 -1.65 -6.56 -0.09
C LEU A 88 -1.68 -7.75 -1.04
N SER A 89 -0.52 -8.39 -1.21
CA SER A 89 -0.40 -9.63 -1.97
C SER A 89 -1.22 -10.74 -1.29
N PRO A 90 -2.10 -11.44 -2.01
CA PRO A 90 -2.93 -12.45 -1.40
C PRO A 90 -2.17 -13.76 -1.10
N HIS A 91 -2.75 -14.60 -0.24
CA HIS A 91 -2.32 -15.98 0.03
C HIS A 91 -0.88 -16.15 0.56
N GLN A 92 -0.41 -15.24 1.41
CA GLN A 92 0.92 -15.33 2.04
C GLN A 92 0.83 -15.48 3.57
N GLY A 93 1.75 -16.26 4.14
CA GLY A 93 1.95 -16.39 5.58
C GLY A 93 3.38 -15.98 5.95
N LEU A 94 3.53 -14.78 6.48
CA LEU A 94 4.81 -14.18 6.89
C LEU A 94 5.21 -14.75 8.25
N VAL A 95 6.28 -15.54 8.32
CA VAL A 95 6.71 -16.18 9.58
C VAL A 95 7.51 -15.19 10.41
N LEU A 96 6.91 -14.69 11.48
CA LEU A 96 7.50 -13.66 12.34
C LEU A 96 8.46 -14.29 13.37
N GLY A 97 8.12 -15.46 13.89
CA GLY A 97 8.92 -16.15 14.91
C GLY A 97 8.61 -17.63 15.02
N ARG A 98 9.58 -18.41 15.50
CA ARG A 98 9.46 -19.84 15.79
C ARG A 98 9.78 -20.04 17.28
N TYR A 99 8.89 -20.71 18.01
CA TYR A 99 8.92 -20.86 19.47
C TYR A 99 8.63 -22.32 19.80
N GLY A 100 9.68 -23.15 19.87
CA GLY A 100 9.51 -24.59 20.09
C GLY A 100 8.64 -25.23 19.01
N ASP A 101 7.47 -25.72 19.41
CA ASP A 101 6.47 -26.35 18.54
C ASP A 101 5.44 -25.37 17.94
N ALA A 102 5.55 -24.07 18.22
CA ALA A 102 4.66 -23.03 17.70
C ALA A 102 5.37 -22.07 16.74
N VAL A 103 4.65 -21.61 15.73
CA VAL A 103 5.12 -20.61 14.76
C VAL A 103 4.12 -19.46 14.72
N LEU A 104 4.59 -18.26 15.05
CA LEU A 104 3.81 -17.02 14.90
C LEU A 104 3.94 -16.53 13.46
N CYS A 105 2.80 -16.33 12.79
CA CYS A 105 2.77 -15.81 11.43
C CYS A 105 1.68 -14.76 11.23
N ALA A 106 1.93 -13.83 10.32
CA ALA A 106 0.93 -12.90 9.79
C ALA A 106 0.47 -13.38 8.41
N ALA A 107 -0.81 -13.73 8.30
CA ALA A 107 -1.44 -14.10 7.05
C ALA A 107 -1.98 -12.86 6.31
N THR A 108 -1.70 -12.75 5.01
CA THR A 108 -2.28 -11.73 4.13
C THR A 108 -3.70 -12.13 3.67
N PRO A 109 -4.47 -11.21 3.07
CA PRO A 109 -5.81 -11.52 2.57
C PRO A 109 -5.85 -12.69 1.58
N LEU A 110 -7.01 -13.33 1.43
CA LEU A 110 -7.20 -14.36 0.39
C LEU A 110 -7.38 -13.75 -1.01
N HIS A 111 -7.94 -12.54 -1.11
CA HIS A 111 -8.13 -11.86 -2.38
C HIS A 111 -7.64 -10.42 -2.30
N HIS A 112 -7.06 -9.93 -3.39
CA HIS A 112 -6.67 -8.52 -3.48
C HIS A 112 -7.90 -7.60 -3.44
N ASP A 113 -9.07 -8.11 -3.85
CA ASP A 113 -10.34 -7.39 -3.80
C ASP A 113 -11.09 -7.48 -2.45
N GLY A 114 -10.56 -8.26 -1.50
CA GLY A 114 -11.11 -8.41 -0.15
C GLY A 114 -10.66 -7.31 0.83
N ALA A 115 -11.18 -7.35 2.05
CA ALA A 115 -10.75 -6.44 3.12
C ALA A 115 -9.23 -6.51 3.30
N GLN A 116 -8.57 -5.35 3.23
CA GLN A 116 -7.12 -5.24 3.33
C GLN A 116 -6.65 -5.41 4.78
N ARG A 117 -6.84 -6.60 5.35
CA ARG A 117 -6.53 -6.96 6.74
C ARG A 117 -5.47 -8.06 6.79
N LEU A 118 -4.57 -7.98 7.78
CA LEU A 118 -3.70 -9.11 8.11
C LEU A 118 -4.38 -9.95 9.19
N ARG A 119 -3.99 -11.21 9.34
CA ARG A 119 -4.43 -12.06 10.46
C ARG A 119 -3.24 -12.75 11.12
N LEU A 120 -3.03 -12.51 12.41
CA LEU A 120 -2.05 -13.27 13.17
C LEU A 120 -2.56 -14.68 13.43
N ARG A 121 -1.68 -15.67 13.29
CA ARG A 121 -1.97 -17.08 13.51
C ARG A 121 -0.82 -17.72 14.27
N LEU A 122 -1.16 -18.61 15.19
CA LEU A 122 -0.25 -19.60 15.75
C LEU A 122 -0.48 -20.90 14.99
N VAL A 123 0.57 -21.44 14.39
CA VAL A 123 0.53 -22.72 13.68
C VAL A 123 1.57 -23.67 14.26
N PRO A 124 1.29 -24.98 14.35
CA PRO A 124 2.28 -25.95 14.81
C PRO A 124 3.54 -25.96 13.90
N ALA A 125 4.71 -26.22 14.47
CA ALA A 125 6.00 -26.27 13.79
C ALA A 125 6.21 -27.51 12.89
N GLY A 126 5.18 -28.34 12.71
CA GLY A 126 5.21 -29.56 11.92
C GLY A 126 5.01 -29.36 10.41
N PRO A 127 5.19 -30.42 9.61
CA PRO A 127 4.89 -30.40 8.18
C PRO A 127 3.42 -30.01 7.97
N ARG A 128 3.20 -28.98 7.14
CA ARG A 128 1.83 -28.57 6.81
C ARG A 128 1.10 -29.70 6.08
N PRO A 129 -0.20 -29.89 6.34
CA PRO A 129 -1.00 -30.78 5.50
C PRO A 129 -0.88 -30.35 4.03
N SER A 130 -0.70 -31.33 3.14
CA SER A 130 -0.66 -31.07 1.70
C SER A 130 -1.98 -30.41 1.27
N GLY A 131 -1.90 -29.34 0.48
CA GLY A 131 -3.07 -28.60 0.00
C GLY A 131 -3.40 -27.30 0.75
N ALA A 132 -2.59 -26.87 1.72
CA ALA A 132 -2.70 -25.51 2.26
C ALA A 132 -2.20 -24.47 1.23
N ASP A 133 -3.12 -23.81 0.52
CA ASP A 133 -2.87 -22.76 -0.51
C ASP A 133 -2.13 -21.49 -0.02
N VAL A 134 -1.55 -21.50 1.19
CA VAL A 134 -0.86 -20.35 1.77
C VAL A 134 0.65 -20.51 1.59
N ARG A 135 1.23 -19.65 0.75
CA ARG A 135 2.69 -19.56 0.56
C ARG A 135 3.33 -18.97 1.80
N THR A 136 4.26 -19.69 2.44
CA THR A 136 5.00 -19.15 3.59
C THR A 136 6.31 -18.52 3.19
N VAL A 137 6.59 -17.38 3.81
CA VAL A 137 7.78 -16.56 3.59
C VAL A 137 8.43 -16.31 4.93
N ASP A 138 9.74 -16.57 5.04
CA ASP A 138 10.47 -16.40 6.30
C ASP A 138 10.74 -14.91 6.57
N TRP A 139 10.22 -14.40 7.68
CA TRP A 139 10.38 -13.02 8.15
C TRP A 139 11.10 -12.95 9.50
N THR A 140 11.66 -14.06 9.98
CA THR A 140 12.32 -14.14 11.30
C THR A 140 13.56 -13.25 11.37
N GLY A 141 14.27 -13.07 10.26
CA GLY A 141 15.39 -12.12 10.12
C GLY A 141 14.99 -10.66 9.92
N LEU A 142 13.69 -10.37 9.73
CA LEU A 142 13.18 -9.05 9.39
C LEU A 142 12.50 -8.34 10.57
N ARG A 143 12.94 -8.63 11.81
CA ARG A 143 12.36 -8.05 13.03
C ARG A 143 12.32 -6.51 13.02
N HIS A 144 13.29 -5.86 12.39
CA HIS A 144 13.32 -4.40 12.25
C HIS A 144 12.13 -3.81 11.47
N LEU A 145 11.35 -4.64 10.75
CA LEU A 145 10.16 -4.24 10.01
C LEU A 145 8.85 -4.40 10.80
N TRP A 146 8.88 -4.88 12.04
CA TRP A 146 7.66 -5.12 12.83
C TRP A 146 7.84 -5.16 14.35
N ASP A 147 9.04 -5.41 14.88
CA ASP A 147 9.35 -5.38 16.32
C ASP A 147 9.92 -4.01 16.69
N ALA A 148 9.20 -3.26 17.53
CA ALA A 148 9.58 -1.89 17.89
C ALA A 148 10.93 -1.81 18.62
N ARG A 149 11.38 -2.89 19.28
CA ARG A 149 12.70 -2.95 19.95
C ARG A 149 13.85 -3.09 18.96
N ARG A 150 13.55 -3.53 17.73
CA ARG A 150 14.53 -3.88 16.70
C ARG A 150 14.53 -2.93 15.52
N SER A 151 13.63 -1.94 15.48
CA SER A 151 13.48 -1.01 14.34
C SER A 151 14.75 -0.22 14.03
N ALA A 152 15.59 0.09 15.03
CA ALA A 152 16.88 0.75 14.82
C ALA A 152 17.83 -0.03 13.89
N GLY A 153 17.65 -1.35 13.78
CA GLY A 153 18.41 -2.19 12.84
C GLY A 153 18.12 -1.92 11.36
N LEU A 154 17.05 -1.17 11.04
CA LEU A 154 16.68 -0.83 9.66
C LEU A 154 17.78 -0.06 8.92
N LEU A 155 18.51 0.82 9.62
CA LEU A 155 19.60 1.59 9.03
C LEU A 155 20.72 0.69 8.51
N ALA A 156 21.21 -0.22 9.35
CA ALA A 156 22.21 -1.20 8.95
C ALA A 156 21.68 -2.13 7.84
N HIS A 157 20.41 -2.52 7.91
CA HIS A 157 19.76 -3.39 6.92
C HIS A 157 19.81 -2.78 5.51
N CYS A 158 19.46 -1.50 5.36
CA CYS A 158 19.52 -0.80 4.07
C CYS A 158 20.94 -0.40 3.64
N GLY A 159 21.99 -0.95 4.25
CA GLY A 159 23.38 -0.66 3.92
C GLY A 159 23.88 0.65 4.54
N GLY A 160 23.16 1.20 5.51
CA GLY A 160 23.55 2.38 6.28
C GLY A 160 24.59 2.07 7.36
N GLY A 161 25.27 3.13 7.79
CA GLY A 161 26.20 3.17 8.91
C GLY A 161 25.77 4.28 9.85
N ASP A 162 26.53 5.37 9.90
CA ASP A 162 26.13 6.58 10.64
C ASP A 162 25.00 7.36 9.94
N ARG A 163 24.74 7.05 8.66
CA ARG A 163 23.69 7.63 7.81
C ARG A 163 23.19 6.59 6.80
N PRO A 164 21.99 6.75 6.22
CA PRO A 164 21.52 5.86 5.19
C PRO A 164 22.13 6.24 3.83
N PRO A 165 22.22 5.31 2.86
CA PRO A 165 22.66 5.64 1.51
C PRO A 165 21.86 6.79 0.91
N PHE A 166 22.53 7.71 0.21
CA PHE A 166 21.97 8.89 -0.49
C PHE A 166 21.44 10.03 0.38
N PHE A 167 21.53 9.95 1.71
CA PHE A 167 21.14 11.04 2.60
C PHE A 167 22.18 11.28 3.68
N HIS A 168 22.21 12.52 4.16
CA HIS A 168 22.81 12.88 5.44
C HIS A 168 22.01 12.26 6.61
N ALA A 169 22.63 12.15 7.78
CA ALA A 169 22.01 11.54 8.97
C ALA A 169 20.78 12.32 9.50
N ASP A 170 20.59 13.56 9.06
CA ASP A 170 19.42 14.38 9.35
C ASP A 170 18.29 14.22 8.31
N GLY A 171 18.52 13.47 7.22
CA GLY A 171 17.55 13.24 6.15
C GLY A 171 17.61 14.23 4.99
N VAL A 172 18.60 15.12 4.94
CA VAL A 172 18.87 15.94 3.75
C VAL A 172 19.48 15.05 2.64
N PRO A 173 18.95 15.07 1.41
CA PRO A 173 19.55 14.32 0.30
C PRO A 173 20.98 14.79 0.01
N LEU A 174 21.88 13.86 -0.31
CA LEU A 174 23.23 14.19 -0.75
C LEU A 174 23.22 14.92 -2.09
N ALA A 175 24.11 15.90 -2.23
CA ALA A 175 24.39 16.51 -3.52
C ALA A 175 25.17 15.54 -4.43
N PRO A 176 25.06 15.67 -5.77
CA PRO A 176 25.77 14.79 -6.71
C PRO A 176 27.28 14.70 -6.48
N GLU A 177 27.90 15.76 -5.96
CA GLU A 177 29.34 15.86 -5.70
C GLU A 177 29.78 15.09 -4.44
N GLU A 178 28.85 14.80 -3.53
CA GLU A 178 29.10 14.04 -2.29
C GLU A 178 29.08 12.52 -2.53
N LEU A 179 28.41 12.10 -3.61
CA LEU A 179 28.24 10.71 -4.03
C LEU A 179 29.54 10.13 -4.62
N PRO A 180 29.75 8.81 -4.54
CA PRO A 180 30.96 8.18 -5.06
C PRO A 180 31.07 8.34 -6.59
N GLY A 181 32.20 8.90 -7.05
CA GLY A 181 32.55 9.02 -8.47
C GLY A 181 33.17 7.75 -9.07
N GLY A 182 33.54 6.77 -8.23
CA GLY A 182 34.12 5.47 -8.59
C GLY A 182 33.93 4.47 -7.46
N ASP A 183 34.38 3.22 -7.67
CA ASP A 183 34.20 2.13 -6.69
C ASP A 183 34.91 2.45 -5.36
N PRO A 184 34.16 2.64 -4.25
CA PRO A 184 34.74 2.92 -2.95
C PRO A 184 35.25 1.65 -2.23
N GLY A 185 35.13 0.47 -2.86
CA GLY A 185 35.37 -0.81 -2.22
C GLY A 185 34.26 -1.17 -1.22
N ARG A 186 34.48 -2.25 -0.44
CA ARG A 186 33.49 -2.75 0.54
C ARG A 186 33.73 -2.31 1.98
N GLY A 187 34.82 -1.58 2.24
CA GLY A 187 35.17 -1.10 3.59
C GLY A 187 34.22 -0.01 4.10
N ASP A 188 33.53 0.69 3.20
CA ASP A 188 32.49 1.66 3.51
C ASP A 188 31.15 1.15 2.95
N PRO A 189 30.29 0.51 3.77
CA PRO A 189 29.06 -0.10 3.29
C PRO A 189 28.07 0.93 2.73
N VAL A 190 28.09 2.17 3.24
CA VAL A 190 27.18 3.24 2.82
C VAL A 190 27.55 3.69 1.42
N ARG A 191 28.82 4.05 1.20
CA ARG A 191 29.28 4.46 -0.13
C ARG A 191 29.25 3.31 -1.12
N HIS A 192 29.49 2.08 -0.68
CA HIS A 192 29.34 0.90 -1.53
C HIS A 192 27.90 0.72 -2.03
N ALA A 193 26.90 0.86 -1.14
CA ALA A 193 25.50 0.81 -1.51
C ALA A 193 25.11 1.94 -2.48
N GLU A 194 25.62 3.16 -2.26
CA GLU A 194 25.43 4.30 -3.16
C GLU A 194 26.03 4.03 -4.55
N TRP A 195 27.25 3.51 -4.61
CA TRP A 195 27.93 3.16 -5.86
C TRP A 195 27.16 2.11 -6.67
N VAL A 196 26.74 1.01 -6.02
CA VAL A 196 25.94 -0.04 -6.66
C VAL A 196 24.60 0.52 -7.16
N GLY A 197 23.93 1.37 -6.37
CA GLY A 197 22.69 2.03 -6.76
C GLY A 197 22.86 2.94 -7.98
N LEU A 198 23.94 3.74 -8.01
CA LEU A 198 24.26 4.63 -9.15
C LEU A 198 24.55 3.85 -10.44
N LEU A 199 25.28 2.74 -10.35
CA LEU A 199 25.50 1.85 -11.50
C LEU A 199 24.17 1.28 -12.01
N HIS A 200 23.29 0.86 -11.10
CA HIS A 200 21.97 0.34 -11.46
C HIS A 200 21.10 1.40 -12.16
N GLU A 201 21.06 2.64 -11.64
CA GLU A 201 20.29 3.75 -12.22
C GLU A 201 20.74 4.14 -13.64
N ARG A 202 22.05 4.07 -13.89
CA ARG A 202 22.66 4.31 -15.21
C ARG A 202 22.39 3.18 -16.20
N GLY A 203 21.79 2.08 -15.76
CA GLY A 203 21.53 0.89 -16.58
C GLY A 203 22.71 -0.07 -16.67
N ALA A 204 23.80 0.16 -15.92
CA ALA A 204 24.98 -0.69 -15.87
C ALA A 204 24.75 -1.90 -14.94
N PHE A 205 23.69 -2.66 -15.17
CA PHE A 205 23.21 -3.72 -14.27
C PHE A 205 24.25 -4.82 -14.03
N LYS A 206 25.03 -5.20 -15.05
CA LYS A 206 26.09 -6.20 -14.94
C LYS A 206 27.21 -5.72 -14.02
N GLU A 207 27.63 -4.46 -14.17
CA GLU A 207 28.64 -3.83 -13.32
C GLU A 207 28.11 -3.68 -11.89
N ALA A 208 26.86 -3.24 -11.71
CA ALA A 208 26.21 -3.13 -10.40
C ALA A 208 26.14 -4.50 -9.68
N SER A 209 25.79 -5.56 -10.40
CA SER A 209 25.75 -6.93 -9.85
C SER A 209 27.14 -7.42 -9.46
N ALA A 210 28.15 -7.21 -10.31
CA ALA A 210 29.53 -7.56 -10.01
C ALA A 210 30.06 -6.80 -8.79
N ALA A 211 29.79 -5.49 -8.71
CA ALA A 211 30.13 -4.66 -7.55
C ALA A 211 29.44 -5.18 -6.27
N ALA A 212 28.17 -5.61 -6.36
CA ALA A 212 27.47 -6.26 -5.27
C ALA A 212 28.05 -7.63 -4.88
N GLY A 213 28.84 -8.28 -5.76
CA GLY A 213 29.40 -9.61 -5.55
C GLY A 213 28.50 -10.73 -6.06
N LEU A 214 27.62 -10.40 -6.99
CA LEU A 214 26.68 -11.31 -7.62
C LEU A 214 27.21 -11.68 -9.00
N ALA A 215 27.47 -12.97 -9.22
CA ALA A 215 27.81 -13.47 -10.55
C ALA A 215 26.52 -13.73 -11.34
N LEU A 216 26.41 -13.16 -12.54
CA LEU A 216 25.25 -13.38 -13.42
C LEU A 216 25.58 -14.50 -14.42
N GLU A 217 24.93 -15.65 -14.30
CA GLU A 217 25.02 -16.75 -15.27
C GLU A 217 23.70 -16.95 -16.04
N ASN A 218 23.82 -17.47 -17.28
CA ASN A 218 22.71 -17.92 -18.12
C ASN A 218 21.66 -16.86 -18.53
N MET A 219 22.05 -15.59 -18.73
CA MET A 219 21.13 -14.54 -19.21
C MET A 219 20.76 -14.61 -20.71
N TRP A 220 21.31 -15.58 -21.45
CA TRP A 220 21.37 -15.62 -22.93
C TRP A 220 20.05 -15.89 -23.67
N THR A 221 18.94 -16.16 -22.98
CA THR A 221 17.63 -16.39 -23.63
C THR A 221 16.95 -15.09 -24.09
N TRP A 222 17.46 -13.92 -23.68
CA TRP A 222 16.96 -12.61 -24.08
C TRP A 222 18.11 -11.78 -24.67
N THR A 223 17.78 -10.85 -25.57
CA THR A 223 18.75 -9.85 -25.99
C THR A 223 19.21 -9.04 -24.79
N GLU A 224 20.51 -8.74 -24.72
CA GLU A 224 21.12 -7.93 -23.67
C GLU A 224 20.34 -6.63 -23.43
N GLU A 225 19.83 -6.02 -24.51
CA GLU A 225 18.99 -4.83 -24.48
C GLU A 225 17.68 -5.02 -23.71
N ARG A 226 17.00 -6.17 -23.86
CA ARG A 226 15.71 -6.43 -23.19
C ARG A 226 15.89 -6.66 -21.69
N TRP A 227 17.03 -7.23 -21.29
CA TRP A 227 17.43 -7.38 -19.90
C TRP A 227 17.86 -6.07 -19.26
N GLN A 228 18.71 -5.29 -19.92
CA GLN A 228 19.07 -3.95 -19.45
C GLN A 228 17.80 -3.10 -19.25
N ARG A 229 16.82 -3.21 -20.16
CA ARG A 229 15.53 -2.53 -20.08
C ARG A 229 14.68 -2.95 -18.87
N ARG A 230 14.60 -4.25 -18.53
CA ARG A 230 13.82 -4.74 -17.39
C ARG A 230 14.56 -4.63 -16.04
N GLY A 231 15.86 -4.93 -16.03
CA GLY A 231 16.71 -4.81 -14.85
C GLY A 231 16.77 -3.37 -14.34
N ARG A 232 16.85 -2.38 -15.24
CA ARG A 232 16.88 -0.94 -14.88
C ARG A 232 15.70 -0.48 -14.01
N VAL A 233 14.55 -1.12 -14.13
CA VAL A 233 13.31 -0.70 -13.44
C VAL A 233 12.92 -1.62 -12.31
N ALA A 234 13.64 -2.73 -12.14
CA ALA A 234 13.38 -3.64 -11.05
C ALA A 234 13.69 -2.93 -9.71
N PRO A 235 12.82 -3.03 -8.70
CA PRO A 235 13.03 -2.43 -7.38
C PRO A 235 14.04 -3.23 -6.55
N VAL A 236 15.10 -3.73 -7.18
CA VAL A 236 16.12 -4.57 -6.55
C VAL A 236 17.18 -3.68 -5.93
N ASP A 237 17.54 -3.97 -4.69
CA ASP A 237 18.75 -3.49 -4.04
C ASP A 237 19.82 -4.58 -4.20
N LEU A 238 20.67 -4.43 -5.21
CA LEU A 238 21.71 -5.41 -5.52
C LEU A 238 22.73 -5.51 -4.39
N ALA A 239 23.04 -4.41 -3.69
CA ALA A 239 23.98 -4.41 -2.59
C ALA A 239 23.43 -5.20 -1.39
N LEU A 240 22.15 -5.00 -1.05
CA LEU A 240 21.44 -5.79 -0.04
C LEU A 240 21.39 -7.26 -0.46
N LEU A 241 20.97 -7.57 -1.69
CA LEU A 241 20.91 -8.94 -2.17
C LEU A 241 22.28 -9.63 -2.08
N GLY A 242 23.35 -8.95 -2.50
CA GLY A 242 24.73 -9.46 -2.39
C GLY A 242 25.15 -9.73 -0.95
N ARG A 243 24.72 -8.91 0.03
CA ARG A 243 24.97 -9.17 1.46
C ARG A 243 24.15 -10.35 1.97
N THR A 244 22.86 -10.41 1.63
CA THR A 244 21.95 -11.49 2.03
C THR A 244 22.45 -12.85 1.53
N MET A 245 22.99 -12.90 0.31
CA MET A 245 23.35 -14.15 -0.35
C MET A 245 24.79 -14.61 -0.13
N ARG A 246 25.65 -13.75 0.43
CA ARG A 246 27.10 -14.01 0.59
C ARG A 246 27.40 -15.33 1.31
N ASP A 247 26.63 -15.64 2.36
CA ASP A 247 26.85 -16.81 3.19
C ASP A 247 25.71 -17.84 3.04
N SER A 248 24.77 -17.61 2.11
CA SER A 248 23.64 -18.53 1.90
C SER A 248 24.06 -19.69 1.00
N THR A 249 23.87 -20.91 1.50
CA THR A 249 24.03 -22.15 0.72
C THR A 249 22.71 -22.66 0.14
N GLU A 250 21.60 -21.94 0.40
CA GLU A 250 20.27 -22.34 -0.05
C GLU A 250 19.90 -21.72 -1.40
N HIS A 251 19.07 -22.44 -2.17
CA HIS A 251 18.46 -21.90 -3.37
C HIS A 251 17.23 -21.08 -2.99
N HIS A 252 17.16 -19.85 -3.47
CA HIS A 252 15.98 -19.03 -3.28
C HIS A 252 15.42 -18.52 -4.60
N ARG A 253 14.12 -18.27 -4.61
CA ARG A 253 13.43 -17.59 -5.70
C ARG A 253 13.03 -16.19 -5.25
N MET A 254 13.23 -15.22 -6.13
CA MET A 254 12.72 -13.86 -6.00
C MET A 254 11.67 -13.63 -7.06
N GLU A 255 10.48 -13.18 -6.67
CA GLU A 255 9.48 -12.72 -7.63
C GLU A 255 9.79 -11.25 -7.93
N LEU A 256 9.89 -10.85 -9.19
CA LEU A 256 10.12 -9.45 -9.61
C LEU A 256 8.86 -8.85 -10.23
N SER A 257 8.09 -9.67 -10.93
CA SER A 257 6.80 -9.29 -11.51
C SER A 257 5.85 -10.49 -11.55
N TRP A 258 4.64 -10.26 -12.05
CA TRP A 258 3.69 -11.35 -12.30
C TRP A 258 4.22 -12.37 -13.32
N ASP A 259 5.15 -11.95 -14.19
CA ASP A 259 5.78 -12.78 -15.21
C ASP A 259 7.26 -13.08 -14.93
N LEU A 260 7.99 -12.30 -14.13
CA LEU A 260 9.43 -12.46 -13.92
C LEU A 260 9.72 -12.94 -12.51
N SER A 261 10.43 -14.06 -12.41
CA SER A 261 11.13 -14.50 -11.21
C SER A 261 12.62 -14.63 -11.51
N LEU A 262 13.46 -14.55 -10.49
CA LEU A 262 14.88 -14.92 -10.53
C LEU A 262 15.11 -16.02 -9.50
N ALA A 263 16.09 -16.88 -9.75
CA ALA A 263 16.62 -17.75 -8.72
C ALA A 263 18.00 -17.23 -8.31
N VAL A 264 18.40 -17.47 -7.07
CA VAL A 264 19.76 -17.25 -6.61
C VAL A 264 20.21 -18.55 -5.95
N LYS A 265 21.43 -19.00 -6.27
CA LYS A 265 22.01 -20.27 -5.84
C LYS A 265 23.39 -20.03 -5.21
N ASP A 266 23.78 -20.93 -4.31
CA ASP A 266 25.17 -21.22 -3.93
C ASP A 266 26.09 -19.99 -3.73
N GLY A 267 26.03 -19.36 -2.55
CA GLY A 267 27.07 -18.50 -1.96
C GLY A 267 27.45 -17.19 -2.67
N ALA A 268 26.92 -16.90 -3.86
CA ALA A 268 27.04 -15.65 -4.64
C ALA A 268 26.64 -15.81 -6.12
N MET A 269 26.19 -16.99 -6.55
CA MET A 269 25.83 -17.26 -7.95
C MET A 269 24.36 -16.89 -8.22
N VAL A 270 24.12 -15.82 -8.98
CA VAL A 270 22.78 -15.48 -9.49
C VAL A 270 22.60 -16.18 -10.83
N GLU A 271 22.02 -17.38 -10.80
CA GLU A 271 21.54 -18.01 -12.02
C GLU A 271 20.16 -17.47 -12.38
N THR A 272 20.06 -16.86 -13.56
CA THR A 272 18.79 -16.33 -14.04
C THR A 272 17.84 -17.49 -14.41
N VAL A 273 16.83 -17.73 -13.57
CA VAL A 273 15.77 -18.71 -13.86
C VAL A 273 14.50 -17.99 -14.26
N PHE A 274 14.15 -18.06 -15.55
CA PHE A 274 12.83 -17.65 -16.02
C PHE A 274 11.76 -18.71 -15.71
N VAL A 275 10.58 -18.25 -15.28
CA VAL A 275 9.34 -19.04 -15.25
C VAL A 275 8.37 -18.62 -16.36
N ILE A 276 8.76 -17.74 -17.29
CA ILE A 276 8.00 -17.54 -18.53
C ILE A 276 8.49 -18.55 -19.57
N ASP A 277 8.17 -19.80 -19.32
CA ASP A 277 7.38 -20.45 -20.35
C ASP A 277 6.10 -20.89 -19.65
N ALA A 278 4.96 -20.47 -20.18
CA ALA A 278 3.64 -20.96 -19.78
C ALA A 278 3.47 -22.48 -20.08
N ILE A 279 4.58 -23.20 -20.25
CA ILE A 279 4.69 -24.59 -20.66
C ILE A 279 5.35 -25.46 -19.56
N ASN A 280 6.07 -24.93 -18.54
CA ASN A 280 6.52 -25.80 -17.43
C ASN A 280 6.96 -25.10 -16.11
N PRO A 281 6.06 -24.75 -15.17
CA PRO A 281 6.42 -24.21 -13.85
C PRO A 281 7.03 -25.25 -12.88
N ARG A 282 7.13 -26.53 -13.27
CA ARG A 282 7.34 -27.66 -12.35
C ARG A 282 8.72 -27.75 -11.65
N PRO A 283 9.86 -27.30 -12.20
CA PRO A 283 11.15 -27.43 -11.50
C PRO A 283 11.33 -26.47 -10.31
N TYR A 284 10.52 -25.40 -10.20
CA TYR A 284 10.80 -24.27 -9.31
C TYR A 284 9.70 -23.96 -8.29
N LEU A 285 8.64 -24.76 -8.24
CA LEU A 285 7.64 -24.69 -7.17
C LEU A 285 8.22 -25.10 -5.81
N ASN A 286 9.28 -25.90 -5.81
CA ASN A 286 9.95 -26.39 -4.60
C ASN A 286 11.10 -25.48 -4.11
N VAL A 287 11.41 -24.39 -4.83
CA VAL A 287 12.44 -23.42 -4.40
C VAL A 287 11.79 -22.41 -3.44
N PRO A 288 12.30 -22.26 -2.21
CA PRO A 288 11.79 -21.29 -1.24
C PRO A 288 11.77 -19.85 -1.77
N LEU A 289 10.69 -19.11 -1.48
CA LEU A 289 10.58 -17.70 -1.83
C LEU A 289 11.40 -16.85 -0.84
N LEU A 290 12.33 -16.04 -1.35
CA LEU A 290 13.06 -15.06 -0.56
C LEU A 290 12.15 -13.87 -0.23
N ALA A 291 12.08 -13.48 1.04
CA ALA A 291 11.30 -12.33 1.47
C ALA A 291 11.72 -11.05 0.74
N ASP A 292 10.76 -10.28 0.22
CA ASP A 292 10.99 -9.00 -0.48
C ASP A 292 11.93 -8.07 0.32
N GLY A 293 11.79 -8.03 1.65
CA GLY A 293 12.64 -7.21 2.52
C GLY A 293 14.13 -7.55 2.48
N LEU A 294 14.53 -8.71 1.95
CA LEU A 294 15.94 -9.16 1.90
C LEU A 294 16.66 -8.87 0.58
N TRP A 295 15.96 -8.26 -0.39
CA TRP A 295 16.55 -7.97 -1.71
C TRP A 295 15.95 -6.73 -2.39
N ARG A 296 14.80 -6.24 -1.94
CA ARG A 296 14.13 -5.08 -2.52
C ARG A 296 14.65 -3.79 -1.90
N ARG A 297 14.76 -2.73 -2.72
CA ARG A 297 15.00 -1.38 -2.21
C ARG A 297 13.90 -0.99 -1.23
N LEU A 298 14.31 -0.30 -0.16
CA LEU A 298 13.39 0.19 0.85
C LEU A 298 12.49 1.28 0.24
N PRO A 299 11.15 1.08 0.18
CA PRO A 299 10.26 2.05 -0.45
C PRO A 299 10.34 3.45 0.19
N ASP A 300 10.69 3.52 1.47
CA ASP A 300 10.90 4.77 2.20
C ASP A 300 11.99 5.65 1.58
N LEU A 301 13.18 5.09 1.34
CA LEU A 301 14.30 5.80 0.74
C LEU A 301 14.01 6.16 -0.72
N ASP A 302 13.38 5.26 -1.48
CA ASP A 302 13.00 5.50 -2.88
C ASP A 302 11.99 6.67 -3.00
N LEU A 303 10.99 6.73 -2.11
CA LEU A 303 10.02 7.84 -2.09
C LEU A 303 10.66 9.17 -1.69
N LEU A 304 11.59 9.16 -0.73
CA LEU A 304 12.33 10.36 -0.31
C LEU A 304 13.26 10.86 -1.41
N ARG A 305 14.01 9.97 -2.08
CA ARG A 305 14.92 10.34 -3.18
C ARG A 305 14.16 10.93 -4.35
N ALA A 306 12.96 10.43 -4.62
CA ALA A 306 12.07 10.96 -5.64
C ALA A 306 11.31 12.24 -5.21
N GLY A 307 11.54 12.75 -4.00
CA GLY A 307 10.85 13.94 -3.47
C GLY A 307 9.34 13.78 -3.36
N ARG A 308 8.84 12.53 -3.24
CA ARG A 308 7.40 12.23 -3.16
C ARG A 308 6.84 12.39 -1.75
N ILE A 309 7.71 12.28 -0.75
CA ILE A 309 7.42 12.48 0.67
C ILE A 309 8.58 13.21 1.34
N THR A 310 8.34 13.71 2.54
CA THR A 310 9.35 14.25 3.46
C THR A 310 9.65 13.24 4.59
N PRO A 311 10.77 13.38 5.31
CA PRO A 311 11.04 12.53 6.47
C PRO A 311 9.94 12.58 7.55
N GLU A 312 9.21 13.69 7.66
CA GLU A 312 8.06 13.87 8.57
C GLU A 312 6.86 13.02 8.18
N GLU A 313 6.77 12.58 6.94
CA GLU A 313 5.69 11.71 6.45
C GLU A 313 5.99 10.21 6.59
N LEU A 314 7.20 9.86 7.06
CA LEU A 314 7.57 8.48 7.38
C LEU A 314 6.85 7.97 8.63
N HIS A 315 6.86 6.65 8.80
CA HIS A 315 6.54 6.05 10.09
C HIS A 315 7.58 6.48 11.14
N PRO A 316 7.20 6.86 12.38
CA PRO A 316 8.13 7.34 13.41
C PRO A 316 9.33 6.41 13.66
N LEU A 317 9.07 5.11 13.87
CA LEU A 317 10.15 4.12 14.03
C LEU A 317 11.10 4.01 12.82
N VAL A 318 10.61 4.29 11.60
CA VAL A 318 11.43 4.26 10.38
C VAL A 318 12.23 5.56 10.27
N ARG A 319 11.58 6.70 10.52
CA ARG A 319 12.20 8.02 10.57
C ARG A 319 13.38 8.05 11.52
N ASP A 320 13.16 7.61 12.76
CA ASP A 320 14.15 7.68 13.83
C ASP A 320 15.28 6.67 13.59
N ALA A 321 14.98 5.52 12.99
CA ALA A 321 16.00 4.55 12.60
C ALA A 321 16.88 5.07 11.45
N LEU A 322 16.27 5.65 10.41
CA LEU A 322 17.01 6.11 9.22
C LEU A 322 17.74 7.43 9.46
N PHE A 323 17.19 8.34 10.26
CA PHE A 323 17.72 9.69 10.43
C PHE A 323 17.97 10.04 11.90
N PRO A 324 18.97 9.40 12.53
CA PRO A 324 19.23 9.55 13.97
C PRO A 324 19.66 10.97 14.38
N ALA A 325 20.18 11.78 13.45
CA ALA A 325 20.53 13.18 13.71
C ALA A 325 19.36 14.15 13.45
N ARG A 326 18.21 13.66 12.99
CA ARG A 326 17.05 14.52 12.71
C ARG A 326 16.37 14.89 14.04
N PRO A 327 16.16 16.19 14.33
CA PRO A 327 15.61 16.62 15.61
C PRO A 327 14.18 16.07 15.82
N PRO A 328 13.74 15.87 17.06
CA PRO A 328 12.33 15.57 17.35
C PRO A 328 11.43 16.65 16.74
N VAL A 329 10.24 16.27 16.28
CA VAL A 329 9.26 17.20 15.71
C VAL A 329 8.21 17.54 16.77
N ASP A 330 7.92 18.83 16.95
CA ASP A 330 6.84 19.32 17.85
C ASP A 330 5.42 19.11 17.24
N GLY A 331 5.26 18.12 16.37
CA GLY A 331 4.08 17.94 15.55
C GLY A 331 3.92 16.51 15.04
N PRO A 332 2.80 16.25 14.34
CA PRO A 332 2.43 14.89 13.98
C PRO A 332 3.33 14.31 12.88
N VAL A 333 3.98 13.19 13.18
CA VAL A 333 4.78 12.39 12.24
C VAL A 333 3.89 11.34 11.55
N GLY A 334 4.14 11.09 10.27
CA GLY A 334 3.37 10.19 9.43
C GLY A 334 2.61 10.92 8.32
N PRO A 335 1.97 10.18 7.40
CA PRO A 335 1.33 10.74 6.21
C PRO A 335 0.23 11.76 6.57
N PRO A 336 -0.01 12.78 5.75
CA PRO A 336 -1.01 13.80 6.03
C PRO A 336 -2.43 13.21 6.05
N GLY A 337 -3.28 13.77 6.91
CA GLY A 337 -4.72 13.47 6.92
C GLY A 337 -5.45 13.93 5.65
N PRO A 338 -6.78 13.69 5.55
CA PRO A 338 -7.58 14.24 4.46
C PRO A 338 -7.51 15.76 4.41
N ALA A 339 -7.31 16.28 3.22
CA ALA A 339 -7.48 17.69 2.94
C ALA A 339 -8.99 17.99 2.95
N LEU A 340 -9.41 18.91 3.82
CA LEU A 340 -10.82 19.30 3.91
C LEU A 340 -11.27 20.02 2.64
N PRO A 341 -12.55 19.88 2.24
CA PRO A 341 -13.08 20.56 1.08
C PRO A 341 -12.97 22.08 1.21
N VAL A 342 -12.56 22.74 0.13
CA VAL A 342 -12.56 24.21 0.01
C VAL A 342 -13.53 24.64 -1.10
N PRO A 343 -14.11 25.85 -1.05
CA PRO A 343 -14.95 26.35 -2.12
C PRO A 343 -14.24 26.37 -3.48
N VAL A 344 -14.96 26.02 -4.54
CA VAL A 344 -14.43 25.89 -5.90
C VAL A 344 -15.18 26.81 -6.85
N ALA A 345 -14.46 27.69 -7.54
CA ALA A 345 -15.05 28.54 -8.58
C ALA A 345 -15.29 27.75 -9.87
N VAL A 346 -16.48 27.92 -10.46
CA VAL A 346 -16.88 27.29 -11.73
C VAL A 346 -17.42 28.35 -12.68
N PRO A 347 -16.97 28.40 -13.94
CA PRO A 347 -17.59 29.22 -14.96
C PRO A 347 -19.00 28.70 -15.27
N CYS A 348 -20.02 29.50 -15.01
CA CYS A 348 -21.43 29.21 -15.30
C CYS A 348 -21.99 30.32 -16.20
N ARG A 349 -22.12 30.04 -17.50
CA ARG A 349 -22.43 31.06 -18.52
C ARG A 349 -21.44 32.23 -18.49
N ARG A 350 -21.91 33.46 -18.21
CA ARG A 350 -21.09 34.68 -18.15
C ARG A 350 -20.65 35.06 -16.72
N ARG A 351 -20.85 34.18 -15.73
CA ARG A 351 -20.52 34.43 -14.32
C ARG A 351 -19.63 33.32 -13.75
N GLN A 352 -18.94 33.63 -12.67
CA GLN A 352 -18.23 32.66 -11.83
C GLN A 352 -19.09 32.36 -10.61
N HIS A 353 -19.39 31.10 -10.35
CA HIS A 353 -20.11 30.66 -9.16
C HIS A 353 -19.19 29.85 -8.25
N GLY A 354 -19.34 30.03 -6.93
CA GLY A 354 -18.65 29.22 -5.93
C GLY A 354 -19.49 27.98 -5.59
N LEU A 355 -18.90 26.81 -5.76
CA LEU A 355 -19.43 25.55 -5.26
C LEU A 355 -18.81 25.26 -3.90
N ARG A 356 -19.61 24.83 -2.92
CA ARG A 356 -19.12 24.40 -1.60
C ARG A 356 -19.92 23.23 -1.08
N PHE A 357 -19.31 22.44 -0.23
CA PHE A 357 -20.00 21.38 0.50
C PHE A 357 -20.65 21.95 1.76
N ARG A 358 -21.92 21.64 1.98
CA ARG A 358 -22.67 21.92 3.21
C ARG A 358 -23.70 20.82 3.42
N ASP A 359 -23.80 20.31 4.64
CA ASP A 359 -24.81 19.32 5.06
C ASP A 359 -24.92 18.11 4.13
N GLY A 360 -23.78 17.64 3.59
CA GLY A 360 -23.73 16.49 2.69
C GLY A 360 -24.25 16.79 1.27
N VAL A 361 -24.26 18.06 0.84
CA VAL A 361 -24.69 18.48 -0.50
C VAL A 361 -23.66 19.43 -1.11
N LEU A 362 -23.40 19.27 -2.40
CA LEU A 362 -22.61 20.24 -3.18
C LEU A 362 -23.50 21.43 -3.57
N GLU A 363 -23.49 22.47 -2.73
CA GLU A 363 -24.28 23.68 -2.91
C GLU A 363 -23.65 24.63 -3.95
N ASP A 364 -24.52 25.30 -4.69
CA ASP A 364 -24.23 26.42 -5.59
C ASP A 364 -25.08 27.64 -5.19
N SER A 365 -24.87 28.78 -5.87
CA SER A 365 -25.62 30.01 -5.61
C SER A 365 -26.95 30.11 -6.36
N HIS A 366 -27.44 29.06 -7.00
CA HIS A 366 -28.68 29.11 -7.78
C HIS A 366 -29.93 29.04 -6.90
N THR A 367 -31.04 29.56 -7.43
CA THR A 367 -32.37 29.41 -6.82
C THR A 367 -32.96 28.03 -7.12
N SER A 368 -33.98 27.60 -6.37
CA SER A 368 -34.71 26.35 -6.67
C SER A 368 -35.32 26.37 -8.07
N GLN A 369 -35.92 27.49 -8.48
CA GLN A 369 -36.53 27.65 -9.81
C GLN A 369 -35.51 27.49 -10.94
N GLU A 370 -34.30 28.03 -10.79
CA GLU A 370 -33.23 27.83 -11.76
C GLU A 370 -32.79 26.36 -11.82
N ARG A 371 -32.73 25.68 -10.67
CA ARG A 371 -32.40 24.24 -10.63
C ARG A 371 -33.47 23.38 -11.30
N ASP A 372 -34.74 23.68 -11.06
CA ASP A 372 -35.84 22.93 -11.66
C ASP A 372 -35.91 23.16 -13.16
N ARG A 373 -35.66 24.39 -13.63
CA ARG A 373 -35.55 24.69 -15.06
C ARG A 373 -34.46 23.85 -15.74
N GLU A 374 -33.27 23.77 -15.16
CA GLU A 374 -32.17 23.00 -15.72
C GLU A 374 -32.45 21.49 -15.67
N ARG A 375 -33.09 20.99 -14.61
CA ARG A 375 -33.54 19.60 -14.52
C ARG A 375 -34.50 19.23 -15.66
N VAL A 376 -35.48 20.11 -15.93
CA VAL A 376 -36.43 19.93 -17.03
C VAL A 376 -35.71 19.97 -18.38
N LEU A 377 -34.79 20.90 -18.60
CA LEU A 377 -33.99 20.95 -19.84
C LEU A 377 -33.18 19.67 -20.03
N GLY A 378 -32.58 19.14 -18.97
CA GLY A 378 -31.89 17.85 -18.99
C GLY A 378 -32.80 16.69 -19.40
N ALA A 379 -34.04 16.65 -18.87
CA ALA A 379 -35.02 15.62 -19.23
C ALA A 379 -35.41 15.64 -20.72
N PHE A 380 -35.28 16.79 -21.40
CA PHE A 380 -35.49 16.92 -22.85
C PHE A 380 -34.21 16.75 -23.68
N GLY A 381 -33.12 16.24 -23.10
CA GLY A 381 -31.85 15.98 -23.80
C GLY A 381 -30.89 17.18 -23.85
N GLY A 382 -31.14 18.22 -23.06
CA GLY A 382 -30.21 19.33 -22.90
C GLY A 382 -29.00 18.94 -22.05
N GLU A 383 -27.79 19.14 -22.56
CA GLU A 383 -26.57 18.89 -21.78
C GLU A 383 -26.41 19.93 -20.67
N PRO A 384 -26.27 19.51 -19.39
CA PRO A 384 -26.08 20.45 -18.30
C PRO A 384 -24.75 21.20 -18.49
N SER A 385 -24.70 22.47 -18.08
CA SER A 385 -23.51 23.31 -18.20
C SER A 385 -23.17 24.01 -16.88
N GLY A 386 -21.91 24.43 -16.74
CA GLY A 386 -21.44 25.15 -15.54
C GLY A 386 -21.64 24.36 -14.25
N CYS A 387 -22.28 24.96 -13.25
CA CYS A 387 -22.54 24.34 -11.94
C CYS A 387 -23.31 23.02 -12.05
N PHE A 388 -24.32 22.97 -12.93
CA PHE A 388 -25.16 21.79 -13.13
C PHE A 388 -24.37 20.62 -13.69
N ALA A 389 -23.47 20.87 -14.64
CA ALA A 389 -22.59 19.86 -15.20
C ALA A 389 -21.64 19.28 -14.13
N VAL A 390 -21.11 20.15 -13.27
CA VAL A 390 -20.19 19.72 -12.20
C VAL A 390 -20.91 18.89 -11.14
N ARG A 391 -22.15 19.23 -10.79
CA ARG A 391 -22.98 18.45 -9.86
C ARG A 391 -23.39 17.11 -10.45
N ALA A 392 -23.88 17.10 -11.69
CA ALA A 392 -24.17 15.87 -12.41
C ALA A 392 -22.91 14.96 -12.44
N ALA A 393 -21.76 15.51 -12.82
CA ALA A 393 -20.48 14.79 -12.84
C ALA A 393 -20.02 14.24 -11.48
N TRP A 394 -20.47 14.85 -10.38
CA TRP A 394 -20.21 14.38 -9.03
C TRP A 394 -21.11 13.19 -8.67
N GLU A 395 -22.39 13.27 -9.01
CA GLU A 395 -23.43 12.28 -8.71
C GLU A 395 -23.43 11.07 -9.66
N ASP A 396 -23.06 11.23 -10.94
CA ASP A 396 -23.08 10.16 -11.95
C ASP A 396 -21.68 9.55 -12.22
N GLY A 397 -20.62 10.23 -11.77
CA GLY A 397 -19.23 9.82 -11.97
C GLY A 397 -18.64 10.14 -13.34
N ARG A 398 -19.44 10.63 -14.28
CA ARG A 398 -19.12 11.01 -15.65
C ARG A 398 -18.79 12.50 -15.73
N GLY A 399 -18.44 13.01 -16.91
CA GLY A 399 -18.18 14.44 -17.09
C GLY A 399 -16.89 14.98 -16.44
N ARG A 400 -16.72 16.30 -16.56
CA ARG A 400 -15.49 17.01 -16.16
C ARG A 400 -15.70 17.71 -14.82
N LEU A 401 -14.88 17.35 -13.84
CA LEU A 401 -14.81 18.04 -12.55
C LEU A 401 -13.65 19.06 -12.53
N PRO A 402 -13.80 20.20 -11.84
CA PRO A 402 -12.68 21.03 -11.43
C PRO A 402 -11.62 20.22 -10.68
N GLY A 403 -10.35 20.60 -10.81
CA GLY A 403 -9.23 19.81 -10.27
C GLY A 403 -9.30 19.55 -8.77
N ALA A 404 -9.82 20.50 -7.98
CA ALA A 404 -10.02 20.34 -6.54
C ALA A 404 -11.06 19.25 -6.22
N LEU A 405 -12.23 19.27 -6.86
CA LEU A 405 -13.26 18.24 -6.69
C LEU A 405 -12.79 16.88 -7.20
N LEU A 406 -12.06 16.84 -8.33
CA LEU A 406 -11.49 15.59 -8.83
C LEU A 406 -10.51 14.97 -7.83
N ARG A 407 -9.66 15.77 -7.18
CA ARG A 407 -8.75 15.30 -6.13
C ARG A 407 -9.49 14.83 -4.89
N LEU A 408 -10.51 15.57 -4.44
CA LEU A 408 -11.34 15.18 -3.30
C LEU A 408 -12.07 13.86 -3.55
N ARG A 409 -12.71 13.70 -4.71
CA ARG A 409 -13.35 12.44 -5.11
C ARG A 409 -12.33 11.29 -5.08
N LYS A 410 -11.15 11.48 -5.66
CA LYS A 410 -10.09 10.46 -5.64
C LYS A 410 -9.63 10.13 -4.21
N ASP A 411 -9.41 11.14 -3.36
CA ASP A 411 -8.99 10.96 -1.97
C ASP A 411 -10.02 10.15 -1.17
N LEU A 412 -11.32 10.51 -1.29
CA LEU A 412 -12.42 9.80 -0.64
C LEU A 412 -12.49 8.31 -1.05
N PHE A 413 -12.47 8.02 -2.36
CA PHE A 413 -12.51 6.64 -2.83
C PHE A 413 -11.26 5.84 -2.48
N ARG A 414 -10.07 6.46 -2.51
CA ARG A 414 -8.83 5.80 -2.05
C ARG A 414 -8.88 5.44 -0.57
N ARG A 415 -9.46 6.31 0.27
CA ARG A 415 -9.67 6.01 1.69
C ARG A 415 -10.62 4.84 1.89
N MET A 416 -11.71 4.75 1.12
CA MET A 416 -12.59 3.59 1.12
C MET A 416 -11.84 2.31 0.71
N GLU A 417 -11.12 2.34 -0.41
CA GLU A 417 -10.36 1.19 -0.95
C GLU A 417 -9.32 0.64 0.05
N HIS A 418 -8.65 1.53 0.80
CA HIS A 418 -7.67 1.15 1.82
C HIS A 418 -8.25 0.99 3.23
N GLY A 419 -9.56 1.21 3.38
CA GLY A 419 -10.32 1.06 4.61
C GLY A 419 -9.95 2.04 5.73
N ASP A 420 -9.71 3.29 5.36
CA ASP A 420 -9.50 4.42 6.26
C ASP A 420 -10.84 5.01 6.73
N THR A 421 -11.55 4.28 7.60
CA THR A 421 -12.84 4.73 8.16
C THR A 421 -12.74 6.11 8.81
N PRO A 422 -11.75 6.42 9.68
CA PRO A 422 -11.68 7.74 10.32
C PRO A 422 -11.44 8.88 9.33
N GLY A 423 -10.66 8.66 8.27
CA GLY A 423 -10.47 9.65 7.22
C GLY A 423 -11.73 9.89 6.38
N VAL A 424 -12.49 8.84 6.07
CA VAL A 424 -13.79 8.96 5.39
C VAL A 424 -14.77 9.75 6.26
N LEU A 425 -14.89 9.40 7.54
CA LEU A 425 -15.75 10.11 8.49
C LEU A 425 -15.39 11.59 8.56
N ARG A 426 -14.10 11.94 8.65
CA ARG A 426 -13.65 13.33 8.67
C ARG A 426 -14.05 14.12 7.43
N LEU A 427 -14.05 13.50 6.25
CA LEU A 427 -14.53 14.13 5.02
C LEU A 427 -16.05 14.32 5.04
N LEU A 428 -16.80 13.31 5.51
CA LEU A 428 -18.26 13.40 5.64
C LEU A 428 -18.68 14.43 6.70
N ASP A 429 -17.97 14.51 7.82
CA ASP A 429 -18.16 15.52 8.88
C ASP A 429 -17.85 16.94 8.36
N ALA A 430 -16.96 17.06 7.38
CA ALA A 430 -16.71 18.32 6.67
C ALA A 430 -17.77 18.65 5.59
N GLY A 431 -18.86 17.89 5.54
CA GLY A 431 -20.02 18.13 4.68
C GLY A 431 -19.91 17.56 3.26
N VAL A 432 -18.88 16.76 2.95
CA VAL A 432 -18.73 16.15 1.62
C VAL A 432 -19.95 15.29 1.30
N ASP A 433 -20.51 15.47 0.10
CA ASP A 433 -21.68 14.74 -0.36
C ASP A 433 -21.37 13.25 -0.57
N PRO A 434 -22.01 12.34 0.20
CA PRO A 434 -21.76 10.90 0.13
C PRO A 434 -22.39 10.23 -1.10
N ARG A 435 -23.24 10.92 -1.87
CA ARG A 435 -23.83 10.42 -3.12
C ARG A 435 -22.85 10.46 -4.30
N VAL A 436 -21.61 10.86 -4.04
CA VAL A 436 -20.53 10.85 -5.02
C VAL A 436 -20.35 9.47 -5.67
N ARG A 437 -20.17 9.47 -6.99
CA ARG A 437 -19.78 8.28 -7.75
C ARG A 437 -18.39 8.40 -8.34
N ASP A 438 -17.65 7.29 -8.35
CA ASP A 438 -16.36 7.23 -9.03
C ASP A 438 -16.52 7.11 -10.55
N ARG A 439 -15.41 7.00 -11.28
CA ARG A 439 -15.45 6.87 -12.76
C ARG A 439 -16.11 5.59 -13.25
N GLY A 440 -16.19 4.57 -12.40
CA GLY A 440 -16.90 3.32 -12.67
C GLY A 440 -18.38 3.39 -12.29
N GLY A 441 -18.88 4.53 -11.81
CA GLY A 441 -20.25 4.67 -11.32
C GLY A 441 -20.46 4.06 -9.93
N ARG A 442 -19.40 3.64 -9.24
CA ARG A 442 -19.49 3.03 -7.91
C ARG A 442 -19.80 4.10 -6.87
N THR A 443 -20.79 3.84 -6.01
CA THR A 443 -21.08 4.64 -4.81
C THR A 443 -20.17 4.22 -3.64
N LEU A 444 -20.20 4.94 -2.53
CA LEU A 444 -19.49 4.53 -1.31
C LEU A 444 -19.98 3.17 -0.77
N LEU A 445 -21.26 2.83 -0.96
CA LEU A 445 -21.80 1.53 -0.53
C LEU A 445 -21.17 0.33 -1.26
N HIS A 446 -20.71 0.51 -2.51
CA HIS A 446 -20.00 -0.56 -3.24
C HIS A 446 -18.65 -0.95 -2.61
N LEU A 447 -18.09 -0.10 -1.76
CA LEU A 447 -16.79 -0.29 -1.11
C LEU A 447 -16.91 -0.46 0.41
N VAL A 448 -18.12 -0.55 0.94
CA VAL A 448 -18.35 -0.52 2.40
C VAL A 448 -17.74 -1.74 3.12
N HIS A 449 -17.53 -2.86 2.42
CA HIS A 449 -16.82 -4.05 2.96
C HIS A 449 -15.32 -3.81 3.22
N ARG A 450 -14.74 -2.76 2.65
CA ARG A 450 -13.32 -2.41 2.87
C ARG A 450 -13.10 -1.60 4.12
N VAL A 451 -14.13 -0.94 4.65
CA VAL A 451 -14.11 -0.06 5.84
C VAL A 451 -14.82 -0.73 7.01
N ASP A 452 -14.87 -0.02 8.14
CA ASP A 452 -15.73 -0.39 9.25
C ASP A 452 -17.19 -0.08 8.89
N HIS A 453 -17.90 -1.12 8.46
CA HIS A 453 -19.27 -1.04 7.98
C HIS A 453 -20.28 -0.80 9.10
N GLU A 454 -19.99 -1.18 10.35
CA GLU A 454 -20.89 -0.95 11.48
C GLU A 454 -21.07 0.55 11.73
N VAL A 455 -20.02 1.33 11.46
CA VAL A 455 -20.02 2.78 11.61
C VAL A 455 -20.51 3.48 10.34
N LEU A 456 -20.02 3.08 9.16
CA LEU A 456 -20.30 3.81 7.91
C LEU A 456 -21.62 3.44 7.25
N LEU A 457 -22.09 2.20 7.34
CA LEU A 457 -23.32 1.80 6.65
C LEU A 457 -24.55 2.60 7.12
N PRO A 458 -24.85 2.70 8.44
CA PRO A 458 -26.02 3.44 8.90
C PRO A 458 -25.94 4.93 8.50
N ARG A 459 -24.73 5.50 8.55
CA ARG A 459 -24.51 6.90 8.19
C ARG A 459 -24.73 7.19 6.71
N LEU A 460 -24.28 6.29 5.82
CA LEU A 460 -24.48 6.45 4.38
C LEU A 460 -25.96 6.29 4.00
N LEU A 461 -26.66 5.31 4.60
CA LEU A 461 -28.10 5.13 4.39
C LEU A 461 -28.89 6.35 4.89
N ALA A 462 -28.58 6.86 6.09
CA ALA A 462 -29.21 8.07 6.63
C ALA A 462 -28.98 9.33 5.77
N ALA A 463 -27.89 9.38 5.00
CA ALA A 463 -27.62 10.45 4.05
C ALA A 463 -28.37 10.28 2.70
N GLY A 464 -29.13 9.20 2.54
CA GLY A 464 -29.89 8.88 1.33
C GLY A 464 -29.01 8.35 0.20
N VAL A 465 -27.92 7.63 0.52
CA VAL A 465 -27.19 6.87 -0.51
C VAL A 465 -27.98 5.59 -0.78
N ASP A 466 -28.52 5.50 -1.99
CA ASP A 466 -29.38 4.40 -2.43
C ASP A 466 -28.60 3.04 -2.43
N PRO A 467 -29.05 2.03 -1.67
CA PRO A 467 -28.42 0.71 -1.59
C PRO A 467 -28.60 -0.13 -2.86
N ARG A 468 -29.49 0.26 -3.79
CA ARG A 468 -29.76 -0.41 -5.07
C ARG A 468 -29.03 0.24 -6.26
N SER A 469 -28.29 1.32 -6.01
CA SER A 469 -27.59 2.05 -7.05
C SER A 469 -26.65 1.13 -7.84
N ARG A 470 -26.79 1.15 -9.17
CA ARG A 470 -25.97 0.34 -10.08
C ARG A 470 -24.76 1.12 -10.56
N ASP A 471 -23.60 0.45 -10.58
CA ASP A 471 -22.40 0.95 -11.23
C ASP A 471 -22.45 0.76 -12.76
N HIS A 472 -21.40 1.14 -13.49
CA HIS A 472 -21.37 1.03 -14.95
C HIS A 472 -21.33 -0.40 -15.49
N LEU A 473 -21.08 -1.39 -14.63
CA LEU A 473 -21.15 -2.81 -14.96
C LEU A 473 -22.46 -3.44 -14.45
N ASP A 474 -23.44 -2.61 -14.09
CA ASP A 474 -24.76 -3.01 -13.61
C ASP A 474 -24.72 -3.78 -12.27
N ARG A 475 -23.68 -3.55 -11.47
CA ARG A 475 -23.46 -4.22 -10.19
C ARG A 475 -24.02 -3.37 -9.06
N THR A 476 -24.64 -4.00 -8.09
CA THR A 476 -25.14 -3.35 -6.86
C THR A 476 -24.09 -3.39 -5.74
N PRO A 477 -24.25 -2.57 -4.69
CA PRO A 477 -23.45 -2.68 -3.47
C PRO A 477 -23.43 -4.10 -2.91
N THR A 478 -24.59 -4.76 -2.82
CA THR A 478 -24.71 -6.13 -2.32
C THR A 478 -23.93 -7.13 -3.19
N TRP A 479 -23.97 -6.98 -4.52
CA TRP A 479 -23.14 -7.77 -5.42
C TRP A 479 -21.65 -7.60 -5.10
N ALA A 480 -21.19 -6.36 -4.94
CA ALA A 480 -19.77 -6.06 -4.69
C ALA A 480 -19.28 -6.64 -3.36
N VAL A 481 -20.12 -6.59 -2.32
CA VAL A 481 -19.80 -7.19 -1.01
C VAL A 481 -19.69 -8.72 -1.13
N ARG A 482 -20.60 -9.38 -1.86
CA ARG A 482 -20.58 -10.84 -2.05
C ARG A 482 -19.36 -11.30 -2.86
N ASP A 483 -19.09 -10.64 -3.97
CA ASP A 483 -17.96 -10.93 -4.87
C ASP A 483 -16.61 -10.80 -4.13
N ALA A 484 -16.48 -9.77 -3.28
CA ALA A 484 -15.29 -9.57 -2.47
C ALA A 484 -15.19 -10.47 -1.22
N GLY A 485 -16.14 -11.40 -1.01
CA GLY A 485 -16.18 -12.26 0.17
C GLY A 485 -16.40 -11.50 1.49
N GLY A 486 -17.20 -10.43 1.45
CA GLY A 486 -17.48 -9.58 2.60
C GLY A 486 -18.27 -10.27 3.73
N PRO A 487 -18.39 -9.63 4.91
CA PRO A 487 -19.08 -10.21 6.06
C PRO A 487 -20.55 -10.53 5.75
N ARG A 488 -21.02 -11.71 6.18
CA ARG A 488 -22.43 -12.11 6.02
C ARG A 488 -23.40 -11.14 6.69
N ALA A 489 -23.00 -10.54 7.82
CA ALA A 489 -23.80 -9.52 8.51
C ALA A 489 -24.03 -8.28 7.63
N LEU A 490 -22.97 -7.82 6.94
CA LEU A 490 -23.07 -6.71 6.00
C LEU A 490 -23.99 -7.02 4.82
N VAL A 491 -23.88 -8.22 4.23
CA VAL A 491 -24.75 -8.65 3.14
C VAL A 491 -26.23 -8.59 3.57
N ARG A 492 -26.55 -9.14 4.75
CA ARG A 492 -27.92 -9.09 5.29
C ARG A 492 -28.41 -7.68 5.56
N ALA A 493 -27.55 -6.80 6.07
CA ALA A 493 -27.90 -5.41 6.34
C ALA A 493 -28.21 -4.63 5.06
N LEU A 494 -27.45 -4.88 3.99
CA LEU A 494 -27.74 -4.31 2.67
C LEU A 494 -29.02 -4.90 2.06
N ASP A 495 -29.20 -6.23 2.10
CA ASP A 495 -30.42 -6.88 1.61
C ASP A 495 -31.68 -6.31 2.32
N ALA A 496 -31.61 -6.04 3.63
CA ALA A 496 -32.71 -5.43 4.37
C ALA A 496 -32.97 -3.97 3.95
N ALA A 497 -31.92 -3.16 3.79
CA ALA A 497 -32.04 -1.79 3.30
C ALA A 497 -32.61 -1.73 1.86
N GLU A 498 -32.28 -2.72 1.03
CA GLU A 498 -32.86 -2.91 -0.30
C GLU A 498 -34.33 -3.37 -0.29
N GLN A 499 -34.91 -3.75 0.86
CA GLN A 499 -36.33 -4.12 0.98
C GLN A 499 -37.16 -2.98 1.59
N ASP A 500 -36.61 -2.24 2.54
CA ASP A 500 -37.30 -1.14 3.21
C ASP A 500 -37.74 -0.04 2.22
N GLU A 501 -36.90 0.28 1.24
CA GLU A 501 -37.25 1.22 0.16
C GLU A 501 -38.28 0.67 -0.85
N GLU A 502 -38.73 -0.60 -0.76
CA GLU A 502 -39.82 -1.14 -1.59
C GLU A 502 -41.20 -0.87 -0.95
N THR A 503 -41.21 -0.47 0.32
CA THR A 503 -42.43 -0.23 1.12
C THR A 503 -42.76 1.24 1.35
N VAL A 504 -42.04 2.15 0.69
CA VAL A 504 -42.27 3.61 0.67
C VAL A 504 -42.59 4.03 -0.75
#